data_AF-A0A482YAY6-F1
#
_entry.id   AF-A0A482YAY6-F1
#
_cell.length_a   1.000
_cell.length_b   1.000
_cell.length_c   1.000
_cell.angle_alpha   90.00
_cell.angle_beta   90.00
_cell.angle_gamma   90.00
#
_symmetry.space_group_name_H-M   'P 1'
#
loop_
_entity.id
_entity.type
_entity.pdbx_description
1 polymer ?
#
loop_
_entity_poly.entity_id
_entity_poly.type
_entity_poly.pdbx_seq_one_letter_code
_entity_poly.pdbx_strand_id
1 'polypeptide(L)'
;MITPFAWHLWIQICTPITGTTEDLFSREELITELQRLGDVVDRPPTVSQMTELGRYSPSPYKRRFGSWVEALRAAGFEPTTNQLRRYDPDTDETTEDKGQ
;
A
#
# COMPACT_ATOMS: atom_id res chain seq x y z
N MET A 1 19.91 5.87 40.62
CA MET A 1 18.87 6.91 40.73
C MET A 1 18.75 7.59 39.38
N ILE A 2 17.53 8.06 39.07
CA ILE A 2 17.05 8.69 37.82
C ILE A 2 16.42 7.68 36.85
N THR A 3 15.10 7.57 36.99
CA THR A 3 14.14 7.13 35.96
C THR A 3 13.94 8.28 34.93
N PRO A 4 13.00 8.20 33.97
CA PRO A 4 13.17 7.85 32.56
C PRO A 4 12.96 9.05 31.60
N PHE A 5 13.41 8.96 30.34
CA PHE A 5 12.93 9.80 29.24
C PHE A 5 12.70 8.88 28.04
N ALA A 6 11.44 8.56 27.73
CA ALA A 6 10.63 9.32 26.78
C ALA A 6 11.05 9.03 25.31
N TRP A 7 10.11 8.36 24.64
CA TRP A 7 10.00 8.07 23.22
C TRP A 7 10.65 9.05 22.23
N HIS A 8 11.05 8.45 21.10
CA HIS A 8 11.44 9.02 19.80
C HIS A 8 12.94 9.31 19.56
N LEU A 9 13.48 8.49 18.65
CA LEU A 9 14.44 8.84 17.59
C LEU A 9 15.90 8.34 17.71
N TRP A 10 16.14 7.01 17.60
CA TRP A 10 17.29 6.40 16.88
C TRP A 10 17.20 4.85 16.90
N ILE A 11 16.36 4.24 16.05
CA ILE A 11 16.56 2.84 15.66
C ILE A 11 16.98 2.84 14.20
N GLN A 12 18.28 2.93 13.98
CA GLN A 12 18.90 2.49 12.75
C GLN A 12 20.22 1.83 13.15
N ILE A 13 20.37 0.53 12.88
CA ILE A 13 21.54 -0.11 12.23
C ILE A 13 21.49 -1.64 12.46
N CYS A 14 21.45 -2.35 11.31
CA CYS A 14 21.82 -3.75 11.06
C CYS A 14 20.90 -4.89 11.51
N THR A 15 19.83 -5.15 10.75
CA THR A 15 19.39 -6.54 10.49
C THR A 15 19.64 -6.90 9.02
N PRO A 16 20.13 -8.12 8.75
CA PRO A 16 20.81 -8.48 7.51
C PRO A 16 19.86 -8.71 6.32
N ILE A 17 20.37 -8.42 5.13
CA ILE A 17 19.79 -8.66 3.81
C ILE A 17 19.31 -10.13 3.71
N THR A 18 18.00 -10.36 3.72
CA THR A 18 17.38 -11.66 3.40
C THR A 18 16.00 -11.45 2.75
N GLY A 19 15.92 -11.62 1.43
CA GLY A 19 14.69 -11.78 0.65
C GLY A 19 13.79 -10.54 0.54
N THR A 20 13.45 -10.14 -0.69
CA THR A 20 12.53 -9.03 -1.00
C THR A 20 11.21 -9.11 -0.20
N THR A 21 11.04 -8.21 0.78
CA THR A 21 9.84 -7.98 1.59
C THR A 21 8.58 -7.72 0.75
N GLU A 22 8.74 -7.38 -0.52
CA GLU A 22 7.69 -7.05 -1.48
C GLU A 22 6.72 -8.21 -1.78
N ASP A 23 7.09 -9.48 -1.55
CA ASP A 23 6.23 -10.66 -1.85
C ASP A 23 5.52 -11.28 -0.64
N LEU A 24 5.55 -10.61 0.53
CA LEU A 24 5.15 -11.21 1.80
C LEU A 24 3.67 -11.07 2.17
N PHE A 25 2.91 -10.21 1.48
CA PHE A 25 1.52 -9.94 1.85
C PHE A 25 0.55 -10.67 0.92
N SER A 26 -0.34 -11.45 1.53
CA SER A 26 -1.44 -12.10 0.83
C SER A 26 -2.43 -11.08 0.27
N ARG A 27 -3.19 -11.50 -0.74
CA ARG A 27 -4.23 -10.65 -1.34
C ARG A 27 -5.29 -10.28 -0.29
N GLU A 28 -5.56 -11.21 0.61
CA GLU A 28 -6.55 -11.12 1.66
C GLU A 28 -6.12 -10.13 2.75
N GLU A 29 -4.84 -10.13 3.15
CA GLU A 29 -4.29 -9.14 4.10
C GLU A 29 -4.39 -7.71 3.55
N LEU A 30 -4.05 -7.54 2.27
CA LEU A 30 -4.14 -6.25 1.60
C LEU A 30 -5.61 -5.78 1.49
N ILE A 31 -6.55 -6.66 1.12
CA ILE A 31 -7.99 -6.35 1.11
C ILE A 31 -8.49 -5.94 2.49
N THR A 32 -8.13 -6.72 3.51
CA THR A 32 -8.55 -6.48 4.89
C THR A 32 -8.08 -5.10 5.37
N GLU A 33 -6.86 -4.72 5.02
CA GLU A 33 -6.34 -3.40 5.40
C GLU A 33 -7.03 -2.26 4.64
N LEU A 34 -7.36 -2.44 3.36
CA LEU A 34 -8.16 -1.46 2.62
C LEU A 34 -9.55 -1.29 3.23
N GLN A 35 -10.19 -2.38 3.64
CA GLN A 35 -11.50 -2.35 4.31
C GLN A 35 -11.42 -1.60 5.64
N ARG A 36 -10.45 -1.97 6.49
CA ARG A 36 -10.21 -1.29 7.77
C ARG A 36 -9.99 0.22 7.58
N LEU A 37 -9.20 0.63 6.59
CA LEU A 37 -9.01 2.04 6.31
C LEU A 37 -10.27 2.70 5.78
N GLY A 38 -11.01 2.02 4.90
CA GLY A 38 -12.29 2.52 4.40
C GLY A 38 -13.29 2.80 5.52
N ASP A 39 -13.34 1.94 6.55
CA ASP A 39 -14.16 2.14 7.74
C ASP A 39 -13.69 3.35 8.57
N VAL A 40 -12.37 3.59 8.64
CA VAL A 40 -11.79 4.73 9.38
C VAL A 40 -12.08 6.06 8.70
N VAL A 41 -12.02 6.09 7.36
CA VAL A 41 -12.19 7.33 6.58
C VAL A 41 -13.61 7.50 6.02
N ASP A 42 -14.50 6.53 6.28
CA ASP A 42 -15.88 6.42 5.80
C ASP A 42 -16.02 6.60 4.27
N ARG A 43 -15.02 6.11 3.52
CA ARG A 43 -14.95 6.24 2.05
C ARG A 43 -13.88 5.31 1.47
N PRO A 44 -13.87 5.08 0.13
CA PRO A 44 -12.77 4.38 -0.53
C PRO A 44 -11.42 5.06 -0.23
N PRO A 45 -10.45 4.38 0.39
CA PRO A 45 -9.20 5.00 0.79
C PRO A 45 -8.37 5.40 -0.43
N THR A 46 -7.65 6.51 -0.27
CA THR A 46 -6.68 7.00 -1.25
C THR A 46 -5.29 6.44 -0.98
N VAL A 47 -4.44 6.46 -2.01
CA VAL A 47 -3.03 6.07 -1.89
C VAL A 47 -2.33 6.86 -0.77
N SER A 48 -2.56 8.17 -0.67
CA SER A 48 -1.99 9.00 0.38
C SER A 48 -2.46 8.58 1.78
N GLN A 49 -3.74 8.23 1.94
CA GLN A 49 -4.25 7.74 3.22
C GLN A 49 -3.68 6.38 3.60
N MET A 50 -3.38 5.50 2.64
CA MET A 50 -2.65 4.26 2.93
C MET A 50 -1.23 4.54 3.39
N THR A 51 -0.54 5.50 2.77
CA THR A 51 0.79 5.91 3.21
C THR A 51 0.79 6.53 4.61
N GLU A 52 -0.23 7.30 4.96
CA GLU A 52 -0.31 8.05 6.22
C GLU A 52 -0.89 7.22 7.39
N LEU A 53 -1.91 6.41 7.12
CA LEU A 53 -2.73 5.72 8.12
C LEU A 53 -2.70 4.19 8.00
N GLY A 54 -2.15 3.69 6.89
CA GLY A 54 -2.11 2.27 6.58
C GLY A 54 -0.91 1.56 7.16
N ARG A 55 -1.06 0.25 7.33
CA ARG A 55 0.03 -0.63 7.75
C ARG A 55 1.00 -0.95 6.62
N TYR A 56 0.54 -0.92 5.37
CA TYR A 56 1.31 -1.32 4.20
C TYR A 56 1.60 -0.12 3.30
N SER A 57 2.71 -0.20 2.56
CA SER A 57 2.96 0.76 1.49
C SER A 57 1.97 0.53 0.33
N PRO A 58 1.81 1.50 -0.60
CA PRO A 58 0.97 1.31 -1.77
C PRO A 58 1.50 0.29 -2.81
N SER A 59 2.82 0.02 -2.83
CA SER A 59 3.47 -0.80 -3.85
C SER A 59 2.94 -2.24 -3.94
N PRO A 60 2.74 -2.97 -2.82
CA PRO A 60 2.15 -4.31 -2.83
C PRO A 60 0.78 -4.38 -3.50
N TYR A 61 -0.04 -3.33 -3.36
CA TYR A 61 -1.35 -3.28 -4.00
C TYR A 61 -1.22 -3.22 -5.53
N LYS A 62 -0.33 -2.37 -6.06
CA LYS A 62 -0.08 -2.34 -7.51
C LYS A 62 0.46 -3.69 -8.00
N ARG A 63 1.45 -4.27 -7.32
CA ARG A 63 2.04 -5.57 -7.70
C ARG A 63 1.00 -6.70 -7.69
N ARG A 64 0.15 -6.76 -6.67
CA ARG A 64 -0.74 -7.92 -6.45
C ARG A 64 -2.05 -7.81 -7.23
N PHE A 65 -2.58 -6.60 -7.44
CA PHE A 65 -3.88 -6.35 -8.07
C PHE A 65 -3.77 -5.71 -9.46
N GLY A 66 -2.55 -5.34 -9.89
CA GLY A 66 -2.32 -4.60 -11.14
C GLY A 66 -2.45 -3.09 -10.95
N SER A 67 -3.45 -2.64 -10.20
CA SER A 67 -3.63 -1.21 -9.91
C SER A 67 -4.29 -0.96 -8.55
N TRP A 68 -4.21 0.30 -8.09
CA TRP A 68 -4.93 0.74 -6.89
C TRP A 68 -6.45 0.61 -7.04
N VAL A 69 -6.97 0.91 -8.24
CA VAL A 69 -8.40 0.82 -8.56
C VAL A 69 -8.88 -0.62 -8.49
N GLU A 70 -8.10 -1.57 -9.02
CA GLU A 70 -8.40 -3.01 -8.93
C GLU A 70 -8.34 -3.51 -7.48
N ALA A 71 -7.41 -2.99 -6.67
CA ALA A 71 -7.35 -3.31 -5.25
C ALA A 71 -8.59 -2.81 -4.49
N LEU A 72 -9.06 -1.59 -4.79
CA LEU A 72 -10.30 -1.05 -4.21
C LEU A 72 -11.52 -1.88 -4.60
N ARG A 73 -11.65 -2.24 -5.88
CA ARG A 73 -12.74 -3.12 -6.36
C ARG A 73 -12.72 -4.48 -5.68
N ALA A 74 -11.55 -5.08 -5.55
CA ALA A 74 -11.38 -6.35 -4.86
C ALA A 74 -11.72 -6.27 -3.35
N ALA A 75 -11.55 -5.09 -2.74
CA ALA A 75 -11.96 -4.81 -1.37
C ALA A 75 -13.45 -4.46 -1.23
N GLY A 76 -14.21 -4.38 -2.33
CA GLY A 76 -15.64 -4.08 -2.33
C GLY A 76 -15.97 -2.59 -2.39
N PHE A 77 -14.99 -1.73 -2.68
CA PHE A 77 -15.22 -0.29 -2.84
C PHE A 77 -15.52 0.10 -4.27
N GLU A 78 -16.36 1.12 -4.44
CA GLU A 78 -16.55 1.81 -5.71
C GLU A 78 -15.55 2.98 -5.82
N PRO A 79 -14.58 2.95 -6.74
CA PRO A 79 -13.59 4.01 -6.89
C PRO A 79 -14.22 5.33 -7.32
N THR A 80 -13.78 6.44 -6.71
CA THR A 80 -14.25 7.77 -7.09
C THR A 80 -13.78 8.18 -8.48
N THR A 81 -14.47 9.14 -9.11
CA THR A 81 -14.06 9.70 -10.41
C THR A 81 -12.61 10.21 -10.43
N ASN A 82 -12.12 10.79 -9.31
CA ASN A 82 -10.73 11.23 -9.21
C ASN A 82 -9.75 10.04 -9.22
N GLN A 83 -10.08 8.97 -8.51
CA GLN A 83 -9.29 7.74 -8.47
C GLN A 83 -9.27 7.05 -9.83
N LEU A 84 -10.40 7.02 -10.54
CA LEU A 84 -10.47 6.52 -11.91
C LEU A 84 -9.66 7.38 -12.88
N ARG A 85 -9.70 8.71 -12.78
CA ARG A 85 -8.90 9.60 -13.63
C ARG A 85 -7.39 9.40 -13.44
N ARG A 86 -6.96 9.03 -12.24
CA ARG A 86 -5.55 8.70 -11.95
C ARG A 86 -5.15 7.31 -12.46
N TYR A 87 -6.12 6.49 -12.83
CA TYR A 87 -5.93 5.19 -13.47
C TYR A 87 -6.11 5.35 -14.98
N ASP A 88 -5.01 5.35 -15.71
CA ASP A 88 -5.03 5.30 -17.16
C ASP A 88 -4.87 3.82 -17.58
N PRO A 89 -5.94 3.17 -18.09
CA PRO A 89 -5.90 1.76 -18.45
C PRO A 89 -4.96 1.46 -19.63
N ASP A 90 -4.59 2.46 -20.43
CA ASP A 90 -3.74 2.29 -21.62
C ASP A 90 -2.23 2.34 -21.31
N THR A 91 -1.83 2.69 -20.07
CA THR A 91 -0.40 2.85 -19.71
C THR A 91 0.24 1.64 -19.03
N ASP A 92 -0.50 0.58 -18.72
CA ASP A 92 0.03 -0.66 -18.12
C ASP A 92 0.01 -1.84 -19.13
N GLU A 93 0.16 -1.59 -20.44
CA GLU A 93 0.67 -2.63 -21.37
C GLU A 93 2.14 -2.91 -20.98
N THR A 94 2.28 -3.90 -20.09
CA THR A 94 3.45 -4.75 -19.88
C THR A 94 4.78 -4.04 -19.62
N THR A 95 5.42 -4.43 -18.52
CA THR A 95 6.87 -4.42 -18.37
C THR A 95 7.55 -4.94 -19.64
N GLU A 96 7.85 -4.06 -20.59
CA GLU A 96 8.87 -4.28 -21.59
C GLU A 96 10.18 -3.88 -20.93
N ASP A 97 10.83 -4.91 -20.40
CA ASP A 97 12.27 -4.99 -20.26
C ASP A 97 12.97 -4.38 -21.49
N LYS A 98 13.36 -3.11 -21.39
CA LYS A 98 14.47 -2.56 -22.17
C LYS A 98 15.71 -2.63 -21.29
N GLY A 99 16.18 -3.85 -21.02
CA GLY A 99 17.58 -4.07 -20.77
C GLY A 99 18.38 -3.47 -21.92
N GLN A 100 19.20 -2.47 -21.60
CA GLN A 100 20.37 -2.12 -22.40
C GLN A 100 21.52 -1.65 -21.51
#